data_AF-D8F1P6-F1
#
_entry.id   AF-D8F1P6-F1
#
_cell.length_a   1.000
_cell.length_b   1.000
_cell.length_c   1.000
_cell.angle_alpha   90.00
_cell.angle_beta   90.00
_cell.angle_gamma   90.00
#
_symmetry.space_group_name_H-M   'P 1'
#
loop_
_entity.id
_entity.type
_entity.pdbx_description
1 polymer ?
#
loop_
_entity_poly.entity_id
_entity_poly.type
_entity_poly.pdbx_seq_one_letter_code
_entity_poly.pdbx_strand_id
1 'polypeptide(L)'
;MFLDLKLADLPKANRGVLRKASNTRPIIWVIEKDGIRAVVKDFSRNRFLFRHIVGRFLIWREAKAYSKLAGIKGVPAFYGVIEGLALAVAEIPGRSLENLEKEMLLPFHFFDAMETLVDAVHQRGVAHCDLKRAPNTLLGDDGMPYIVDWAASISKSEFWLPPLPMVFERFILDDEMAIIKLALRHCPHWVSPRKKARYHYRSCGEKMIRAVRDKLRELLQKAV
;
A
#
# COMPACT_ATOMS: atom_id res chain seq x y z
N MET A 1 10.01 -21.32 -0.85
CA MET A 1 10.47 -20.67 -2.09
C MET A 1 11.37 -19.47 -1.78
N PHE A 2 10.92 -18.49 -0.97
CA PHE A 2 11.80 -17.42 -0.47
C PHE A 2 12.09 -17.46 1.04
N LEU A 3 11.36 -18.29 1.80
CA LEU A 3 11.50 -18.41 3.26
C LEU A 3 12.80 -19.08 3.72
N ASP A 4 13.48 -19.77 2.82
CA ASP A 4 14.78 -20.40 3.05
C ASP A 4 15.97 -19.46 2.79
N LEU A 5 15.72 -18.26 2.25
CA LEU A 5 16.74 -17.22 2.15
C LEU A 5 17.03 -16.62 3.52
N LYS A 6 18.31 -16.39 3.81
CA LYS A 6 18.72 -15.56 4.95
C LYS A 6 18.93 -14.12 4.50
N LEU A 7 18.87 -13.17 5.45
CA LEU A 7 19.16 -11.77 5.17
C LEU A 7 20.54 -11.57 4.54
N ALA A 8 21.52 -12.41 4.93
CA ALA A 8 22.88 -12.39 4.39
C ALA A 8 22.95 -12.78 2.90
N ASP A 9 21.93 -13.47 2.37
CA ASP A 9 21.88 -13.93 0.98
C ASP A 9 21.25 -12.87 0.06
N LEU A 10 20.46 -11.93 0.60
CA LEU A 10 19.77 -10.89 -0.18
C LEU A 10 20.73 -10.05 -1.04
N PRO A 11 21.90 -9.60 -0.55
CA PRO A 11 22.85 -8.86 -1.38
C PRO A 11 23.46 -9.70 -2.51
N LYS A 12 23.49 -11.03 -2.39
CA LYS A 12 24.06 -11.92 -3.42
C LYS A 12 23.01 -12.36 -4.46
N ALA A 13 21.75 -12.46 -4.05
CA ALA A 13 20.62 -12.85 -4.89
C ALA A 13 19.92 -11.66 -5.58
N ASN A 14 20.42 -10.43 -5.38
CA ASN A 14 19.78 -9.25 -5.96
C ASN A 14 20.08 -9.10 -7.45
N ARG A 15 19.03 -8.80 -8.22
CA ARG A 15 19.08 -8.36 -9.61
C ARG A 15 19.13 -6.83 -9.72
N GLY A 16 18.80 -6.12 -8.64
CA GLY A 16 18.84 -4.67 -8.56
C GLY A 16 18.33 -4.12 -7.23
N VAL A 17 18.56 -2.83 -7.03
CA VAL A 17 18.09 -2.07 -5.87
C VAL A 17 17.12 -1.00 -6.36
N LEU A 18 15.84 -1.14 -6.05
CA LEU A 18 14.83 -0.12 -6.39
C LEU A 18 15.00 1.13 -5.53
N ARG A 19 15.48 0.97 -4.29
CA ARG A 19 15.70 2.06 -3.36
C ARG A 19 16.78 1.72 -2.34
N LYS A 20 17.74 2.62 -2.15
CA LYS A 20 18.75 2.52 -1.09
C LYS A 20 18.13 2.77 0.29
N ALA A 21 18.62 2.07 1.32
CA ALA A 21 18.20 2.29 2.70
C ALA A 21 18.56 3.71 3.21
N SER A 22 17.81 4.17 4.20
CA SER A 22 18.19 5.28 5.07
C SER A 22 18.08 4.85 6.54
N ASN A 23 18.28 5.76 7.50
CA ASN A 23 18.14 5.44 8.92
C ASN A 23 16.77 4.86 9.28
N THR A 24 15.70 5.26 8.59
CA THR A 24 14.31 4.86 8.88
C THR A 24 13.61 4.16 7.71
N ARG A 25 14.15 4.25 6.49
CA ARG A 25 13.56 3.59 5.31
C ARG A 25 14.26 2.26 5.02
N PRO A 26 13.52 1.19 4.68
CA PRO A 26 14.12 -0.08 4.30
C PRO A 26 14.84 0.04 2.96
N ILE A 27 15.80 -0.85 2.73
CA ILE A 27 16.29 -1.10 1.37
C ILE A 27 15.25 -1.94 0.62
N ILE A 28 15.06 -1.66 -0.66
CA ILE A 28 14.15 -2.42 -1.52
C ILE A 28 14.99 -3.15 -2.56
N TRP A 29 15.03 -4.46 -2.43
CA TRP A 29 15.72 -5.38 -3.34
C TRP A 29 14.74 -5.91 -4.38
N VAL A 30 15.21 -6.10 -5.62
CA VAL A 30 14.61 -7.05 -6.55
C VAL A 30 15.46 -8.28 -6.55
N ILE A 31 14.87 -9.44 -6.28
CA ILE A 31 15.54 -10.73 -6.27
C ILE A 31 14.84 -11.67 -7.25
N GLU A 32 15.58 -12.64 -7.74
CA GLU A 32 15.04 -13.72 -8.55
C GLU A 32 15.57 -15.05 -8.01
N LYS A 33 14.67 -16.01 -7.82
CA LYS A 33 15.01 -17.35 -7.37
C LYS A 33 14.09 -18.36 -8.03
N ASP A 34 14.68 -19.41 -8.60
CA ASP A 34 13.95 -20.48 -9.29
C ASP A 34 12.99 -19.95 -10.37
N GLY A 35 13.40 -18.89 -11.09
CA GLY A 35 12.59 -18.21 -12.12
C GLY A 35 11.46 -17.33 -11.58
N ILE A 36 11.31 -17.21 -10.26
CA ILE A 36 10.32 -16.33 -9.63
C ILE A 36 10.98 -15.04 -9.18
N ARG A 37 10.39 -13.90 -9.54
CA ARG A 37 10.84 -12.58 -9.12
C ARG A 37 10.09 -12.09 -7.89
N ALA A 38 10.81 -11.42 -7.00
CA ALA A 38 10.26 -10.86 -5.77
C ALA A 38 10.86 -9.49 -5.47
N VAL A 39 10.03 -8.63 -4.87
CA VAL A 39 10.47 -7.40 -4.21
C VAL A 39 10.60 -7.67 -2.72
N VAL A 40 11.77 -7.38 -2.17
CA VAL A 40 12.07 -7.58 -0.74
C VAL A 40 12.32 -6.24 -0.06
N LYS A 41 11.47 -5.92 0.92
CA LYS A 41 11.67 -4.78 1.82
C LYS A 41 12.47 -5.25 3.02
N ASP A 42 13.70 -4.77 3.15
CA ASP A 42 14.64 -5.22 4.17
C ASP A 42 15.01 -4.09 5.13
N PHE A 43 14.70 -4.30 6.42
CA PHE A 43 14.94 -3.38 7.52
C PHE A 43 16.21 -3.72 8.32
N SER A 44 16.96 -4.77 7.95
CA SER A 44 18.15 -5.21 8.69
C SER A 44 19.25 -4.15 8.75
N ARG A 45 19.29 -3.29 7.73
CA ARG A 45 20.24 -2.17 7.57
C ARG A 45 19.85 -0.90 8.33
N ASN A 46 18.66 -0.85 8.93
CA ASN A 46 18.25 0.29 9.76
C ASN A 46 18.96 0.26 11.13
N ARG A 47 18.94 1.40 11.83
CA ARG A 47 19.54 1.51 13.18
C ARG A 47 18.94 0.47 14.12
N PHE A 48 19.75 -0.05 15.04
CA PHE A 48 19.39 -1.14 15.94
C PHE A 48 18.01 -0.98 16.63
N LEU A 49 17.76 0.15 17.28
CA LEU A 49 16.47 0.39 17.95
C LEU A 49 15.30 0.45 16.96
N PHE A 50 15.51 1.08 15.81
CA PHE A 50 14.47 1.21 14.80
C PHE A 50 14.10 -0.16 14.22
N ARG A 51 15.09 -0.95 13.79
CA ARG A 51 14.82 -2.26 13.17
C ARG A 51 14.13 -3.23 14.13
N HIS A 52 14.49 -3.22 15.42
CA HIS A 52 13.94 -4.17 16.40
C HIS A 52 12.58 -3.77 16.97
N ILE A 53 12.16 -2.51 16.83
CA ILE A 53 10.85 -2.02 17.32
C ILE A 53 9.95 -1.67 16.14
N VAL A 54 10.23 -0.55 15.48
CA VAL A 54 9.39 0.00 14.41
C VAL A 54 9.44 -0.90 13.18
N GLY A 55 10.62 -1.34 12.74
CA GLY A 55 10.78 -2.21 11.57
C GLY A 55 9.99 -3.52 11.71
N ARG A 56 10.09 -4.21 12.85
CA ARG A 56 9.32 -5.43 13.13
C ARG A 56 7.81 -5.17 13.13
N PHE A 57 7.37 -4.06 13.72
CA PHE A 57 5.96 -3.66 13.71
C PHE A 57 5.46 -3.40 12.28
N LEU A 58 6.23 -2.69 11.46
CA LEU A 58 5.89 -2.44 10.05
C LEU A 58 5.77 -3.74 9.25
N ILE A 59 6.72 -4.66 9.40
CA ILE A 59 6.71 -5.97 8.74
C ILE A 59 5.48 -6.76 9.18
N TRP A 60 5.21 -6.82 10.48
CA TRP A 60 4.04 -7.52 10.99
C TRP A 60 2.74 -6.96 10.42
N ARG A 61 2.60 -5.63 10.39
CA ARG A 61 1.43 -4.93 9.86
C ARG A 61 1.24 -5.21 8.37
N GLU A 62 2.32 -5.08 7.59
CA GLU A 62 2.30 -5.33 6.16
C GLU A 62 2.02 -6.81 5.84
N ALA A 63 2.67 -7.75 6.54
CA ALA A 63 2.43 -9.19 6.40
C ALA A 63 0.98 -9.58 6.76
N LYS A 64 0.42 -8.97 7.82
CA LYS A 64 -0.98 -9.18 8.22
C LYS A 64 -1.94 -8.69 7.13
N ALA A 65 -1.69 -7.52 6.54
CA ALA A 65 -2.48 -7.00 5.44
C ALA A 65 -2.41 -7.93 4.22
N TYR A 66 -1.22 -8.29 3.78
CA TYR A 66 -1.03 -9.24 2.67
C TYR A 66 -1.70 -10.59 2.91
N SER A 67 -1.62 -11.12 4.13
CA SER A 67 -2.28 -12.39 4.49
C SER A 67 -3.80 -12.28 4.37
N LYS A 68 -4.38 -11.16 4.80
CA LYS A 68 -5.83 -10.91 4.62
C LYS A 68 -6.21 -10.71 3.16
N LEU A 69 -5.34 -10.08 2.37
CA LEU A 69 -5.61 -9.71 0.98
C LEU A 69 -5.18 -10.79 -0.03
N ALA A 70 -4.71 -11.94 0.44
CA ALA A 70 -4.28 -13.05 -0.40
C ALA A 70 -5.34 -13.47 -1.44
N GLY A 71 -4.94 -13.60 -2.69
CA GLY A 71 -5.82 -14.00 -3.79
C GLY A 71 -6.66 -12.87 -4.42
N ILE A 72 -6.55 -11.62 -3.95
CA ILE A 72 -7.14 -10.47 -4.66
C ILE A 72 -6.24 -10.11 -5.85
N LYS A 73 -6.77 -10.17 -7.06
CA LYS A 73 -6.06 -9.68 -8.26
C LYS A 73 -5.79 -8.18 -8.12
N GLY A 74 -4.55 -7.75 -8.34
CA GLY A 74 -4.11 -6.37 -8.10
C GLY A 74 -3.39 -6.17 -6.75
N VAL A 75 -3.35 -7.21 -5.89
CA VAL A 75 -2.47 -7.24 -4.71
C VAL A 75 -1.33 -8.23 -4.98
N PRO A 76 -0.05 -7.84 -4.81
CA PRO A 76 1.07 -8.75 -4.98
C PRO A 76 0.95 -10.00 -4.10
N ALA A 77 1.34 -11.16 -4.64
CA ALA A 77 1.40 -12.37 -3.86
C ALA A 77 2.42 -12.24 -2.73
N PHE A 78 2.05 -12.71 -1.54
CA PHE A 78 2.91 -12.65 -0.37
C PHE A 78 3.72 -13.93 -0.24
N TYR A 79 5.04 -13.79 -0.26
CA TYR A 79 5.96 -14.93 -0.18
C TYR A 79 6.46 -15.21 1.25
N GLY A 80 6.35 -14.23 2.14
CA GLY A 80 6.61 -14.42 3.56
C GLY A 80 7.51 -13.36 4.19
N VAL A 81 7.85 -13.61 5.45
CA VAL A 81 8.77 -12.79 6.25
C VAL A 81 10.09 -13.55 6.40
N ILE A 82 11.20 -12.87 6.12
CA ILE A 82 12.55 -13.39 6.26
C ILE A 82 13.15 -12.86 7.58
N GLU A 83 13.45 -13.77 8.50
CA GLU A 83 14.09 -13.51 9.81
C GLU A 83 13.42 -12.39 10.65
N GLY A 84 12.14 -12.11 10.40
CA GLY A 84 11.37 -11.05 11.07
C GLY A 84 11.85 -9.62 10.76
N LEU A 85 12.73 -9.44 9.77
CA LEU A 85 13.34 -8.14 9.41
C LEU A 85 13.27 -7.82 7.92
N ALA A 86 12.80 -8.75 7.09
CA ALA A 86 12.47 -8.46 5.72
C ALA A 86 11.13 -9.08 5.29
N LEU A 87 10.45 -8.44 4.36
CA LEU A 87 9.18 -8.86 3.79
C LEU A 87 9.35 -9.12 2.30
N ALA A 88 8.97 -10.31 1.82
CA ALA A 88 9.08 -10.70 0.41
C ALA A 88 7.68 -10.82 -0.23
N VAL A 89 7.51 -10.14 -1.36
CA VAL A 89 6.27 -10.16 -2.16
C VAL A 89 6.60 -10.31 -3.65
N ALA A 90 5.62 -10.71 -4.46
CA ALA A 90 5.77 -10.79 -5.90
C ALA A 90 6.21 -9.44 -6.48
N GLU A 91 7.17 -9.48 -7.40
CA GLU A 91 7.44 -8.33 -8.26
C GLU A 91 6.30 -8.21 -9.28
N ILE A 92 5.73 -7.01 -9.40
CA ILE A 92 4.72 -6.72 -10.42
C ILE A 92 5.42 -6.17 -11.66
N PRO A 93 5.30 -6.83 -12.84
CA PRO A 93 5.78 -6.26 -14.09
C PRO A 93 4.90 -5.06 -14.46
N GLY A 94 5.49 -3.87 -14.50
CA GLY A 94 4.77 -2.63 -14.72
C GLY A 94 5.56 -1.40 -14.30
N ARG A 95 4.86 -0.27 -14.25
CA ARG A 95 5.43 1.03 -13.90
C ARG A 95 4.72 1.63 -12.70
N SER A 96 5.50 2.22 -11.80
CA SER A 96 4.97 3.08 -10.74
C SER A 96 4.21 4.25 -11.36
N LEU A 97 3.09 4.65 -10.74
CA LEU A 97 2.42 5.88 -11.16
C LEU A 97 3.28 7.13 -10.88
N GLU A 98 4.30 7.01 -10.01
CA GLU A 98 5.29 8.07 -9.84
C GLU A 98 5.98 8.38 -11.18
N ASN A 99 5.90 9.63 -11.63
CA ASN A 99 6.33 10.14 -12.94
C ASN A 99 5.52 9.69 -14.15
N LEU A 100 4.88 8.51 -14.13
CA LEU A 100 3.98 8.09 -15.20
C LEU A 100 2.85 9.10 -15.44
N GLU A 101 2.41 9.77 -14.37
CA GLU A 101 1.40 10.84 -14.46
C GLU A 101 1.81 12.00 -15.38
N LYS A 102 3.13 12.18 -15.65
CA LYS A 102 3.67 13.21 -16.56
C LYS A 102 3.84 12.70 -17.99
N GLU A 103 3.88 11.39 -18.18
CA GLU A 103 4.16 10.74 -19.46
C GLU A 103 2.89 10.39 -20.21
N MET A 104 1.83 9.97 -19.49
CA MET A 104 0.58 9.54 -20.10
C MET A 104 -0.64 9.75 -19.21
N LEU A 105 -1.81 9.74 -19.85
CA LEU A 105 -3.09 9.65 -19.16
C LEU A 105 -3.47 8.19 -18.97
N LEU A 106 -3.95 7.86 -17.77
CA LEU A 106 -4.46 6.53 -17.47
C LEU A 106 -5.83 6.33 -18.13
N PRO A 107 -6.08 5.14 -18.72
CA PRO A 107 -7.31 4.87 -19.45
C PRO A 107 -8.52 4.68 -18.51
N PHE A 108 -9.73 4.78 -19.05
CA PHE A 108 -10.97 4.62 -18.29
C PHE A 108 -11.05 3.27 -17.54
N HIS A 109 -10.74 2.17 -18.22
CA HIS A 109 -10.80 0.82 -17.65
C HIS A 109 -9.87 0.61 -16.45
N PHE A 110 -8.76 1.37 -16.37
CA PHE A 110 -7.88 1.34 -15.20
C PHE A 110 -8.61 1.78 -13.93
N PHE A 111 -9.46 2.81 -14.04
CA PHE A 111 -10.21 3.33 -12.90
C PHE A 111 -11.36 2.41 -12.48
N ASP A 112 -12.03 1.74 -13.43
CA ASP A 112 -13.03 0.70 -13.11
C ASP A 112 -12.38 -0.47 -12.36
N ALA A 113 -11.23 -0.92 -12.84
CA ALA A 113 -10.46 -1.98 -12.18
C ALA A 113 -9.93 -1.54 -10.81
N MET A 114 -9.53 -0.27 -10.65
CA MET A 114 -9.02 0.28 -9.40
C MET A 114 -10.12 0.38 -8.34
N GLU A 115 -11.31 0.83 -8.73
CA GLU A 115 -12.48 0.86 -7.85
C GLU A 115 -12.84 -0.56 -7.40
N THR A 116 -12.92 -1.51 -8.35
CA THR A 116 -13.19 -2.92 -8.04
C THR A 116 -12.14 -3.52 -7.07
N LEU A 117 -10.86 -3.21 -7.29
CA LEU A 117 -9.77 -3.66 -6.43
C LEU A 117 -9.89 -3.10 -5.01
N VAL A 118 -10.13 -1.79 -4.87
CA VAL A 118 -10.25 -1.14 -3.57
C VAL A 118 -11.50 -1.62 -2.82
N ASP A 119 -12.62 -1.82 -3.52
CA ASP A 119 -13.82 -2.40 -2.93
C ASP A 119 -13.56 -3.81 -2.40
N ALA A 120 -12.85 -4.66 -3.15
CA ALA A 120 -12.47 -6.00 -2.69
C ALA A 120 -11.56 -5.98 -1.44
N VAL A 121 -10.65 -5.00 -1.36
CA VAL A 121 -9.78 -4.76 -0.20
C VAL A 121 -10.61 -4.35 1.02
N HIS A 122 -11.53 -3.39 0.83
CA HIS A 122 -12.42 -2.89 1.89
C HIS A 122 -13.38 -3.96 2.40
N GLN A 123 -13.89 -4.83 1.52
CA GLN A 123 -14.72 -5.99 1.89
C GLN A 123 -13.98 -6.97 2.82
N ARG A 124 -12.64 -7.05 2.74
CA ARG A 124 -11.83 -7.82 3.69
C ARG A 124 -11.51 -7.08 4.98
N GLY A 125 -12.15 -5.93 5.18
CA GLY A 125 -11.99 -5.09 6.37
C GLY A 125 -10.58 -4.51 6.48
N VAL A 126 -9.95 -4.16 5.36
CA VAL A 126 -8.66 -3.46 5.32
C VAL A 126 -8.85 -2.13 4.64
N ALA A 127 -8.28 -1.05 5.19
CA ALA A 127 -8.11 0.23 4.50
C ALA A 127 -6.62 0.50 4.35
N HIS A 128 -6.19 1.03 3.22
CA HIS A 128 -4.77 1.24 2.94
C HIS A 128 -4.22 2.52 3.59
N CYS A 129 -5.04 3.57 3.70
CA CYS A 129 -4.74 4.85 4.36
C CYS A 129 -3.70 5.75 3.65
N ASP A 130 -3.13 5.30 2.53
CA ASP A 130 -2.07 6.03 1.84
C ASP A 130 -2.07 5.88 0.31
N LEU A 131 -3.24 5.53 -0.28
CA LEU A 131 -3.42 5.45 -1.74
C LEU A 131 -3.13 6.76 -2.48
N LYS A 132 -3.13 7.90 -1.77
CA LYS A 132 -2.88 9.22 -2.36
C LYS A 132 -1.45 9.37 -2.89
N ARG A 133 -0.52 8.52 -2.45
CA ARG A 133 0.86 8.54 -2.92
C ARG A 133 0.96 7.72 -4.20
N ALA A 134 1.26 8.39 -5.31
CA ALA A 134 1.45 7.74 -6.61
C ALA A 134 2.38 6.50 -6.58
N PRO A 135 3.49 6.46 -5.79
CA PRO A 135 4.34 5.27 -5.71
C PRO A 135 3.66 4.00 -5.17
N ASN A 136 2.52 4.14 -4.47
CA ASN A 136 1.80 3.01 -3.87
C ASN A 136 0.84 2.35 -4.87
N THR A 137 0.72 2.89 -6.07
CA THR A 137 -0.07 2.32 -7.16
C THR A 137 0.83 2.10 -8.37
N LEU A 138 0.69 0.95 -9.00
CA LEU A 138 1.40 0.59 -10.21
C LEU A 138 0.39 0.38 -11.35
N LEU A 139 0.79 0.72 -12.56
CA LEU A 139 0.17 0.26 -13.80
C LEU A 139 0.92 -1.00 -14.25
N GLY A 140 0.28 -2.15 -14.18
CA GLY A 140 0.83 -3.40 -14.68
C GLY A 140 0.96 -3.39 -16.22
N ASP A 141 1.86 -4.23 -16.73
CA ASP A 141 2.01 -4.43 -18.19
C ASP A 141 0.75 -5.05 -18.82
N ASP A 142 -0.11 -5.66 -18.00
CA ASP A 142 -1.44 -6.15 -18.37
C ASP A 142 -2.51 -5.03 -18.44
N GLY A 143 -2.13 -3.77 -18.18
CA GLY A 143 -3.02 -2.62 -18.14
C GLY A 143 -3.84 -2.49 -16.85
N MET A 144 -3.62 -3.36 -15.87
CA MET A 144 -4.39 -3.39 -14.63
C MET A 144 -3.72 -2.60 -13.50
N PRO A 145 -4.49 -2.05 -12.54
CA PRO A 145 -3.93 -1.43 -11.35
C PRO A 145 -3.43 -2.48 -10.35
N TYR A 146 -2.29 -2.18 -9.73
CA TYR A 146 -1.78 -2.91 -8.58
C TYR A 146 -1.52 -1.96 -7.42
N ILE A 147 -1.82 -2.41 -6.21
CA ILE A 147 -1.59 -1.65 -4.97
C ILE A 147 -0.50 -2.33 -4.15
N VAL A 148 0.51 -1.55 -3.79
CA VAL A 148 1.69 -1.97 -3.04
C VAL A 148 1.87 -1.09 -1.81
N ASP A 149 2.75 -1.52 -0.90
CA ASP A 149 3.07 -0.80 0.33
C ASP A 149 1.91 -0.71 1.33
N TRP A 150 1.55 -1.87 1.87
CA TRP A 150 0.52 -1.99 2.90
C TRP A 150 1.03 -1.64 4.29
N ALA A 151 2.24 -1.08 4.40
CA ALA A 151 2.81 -0.72 5.69
C ALA A 151 1.85 0.22 6.42
N ALA A 152 1.27 1.24 5.79
CA ALA A 152 0.35 2.17 6.47
C ALA A 152 -1.08 1.65 6.71
N SER A 153 -1.40 0.44 6.25
CA SER A 153 -2.77 -0.09 6.28
C SER A 153 -3.30 -0.31 7.70
N ILE A 154 -4.62 -0.30 7.83
CA ILE A 154 -5.35 -0.59 9.06
C ILE A 154 -6.41 -1.66 8.80
N SER A 155 -6.78 -2.38 9.86
CA SER A 155 -7.78 -3.42 9.79
C SER A 155 -9.01 -3.07 10.63
N LYS A 156 -10.22 -3.34 10.12
CA LYS A 156 -11.49 -3.18 10.84
C LYS A 156 -11.48 -3.85 12.22
N SER A 157 -10.82 -5.00 12.34
CA SER A 157 -10.67 -5.72 13.61
C SER A 157 -9.88 -4.96 14.69
N GLU A 158 -9.07 -3.96 14.31
CA GLU A 158 -8.33 -3.09 15.23
C GLU A 158 -9.17 -1.89 15.69
N PHE A 159 -10.28 -1.63 15.00
CA PHE A 159 -11.14 -0.46 15.16
C PHE A 159 -12.54 -0.87 15.63
N TRP A 160 -12.65 -1.77 16.60
CA TRP A 160 -13.94 -2.31 17.06
C TRP A 160 -14.61 -1.50 18.17
N LEU A 161 -13.82 -0.78 18.99
CA LEU A 161 -14.33 0.02 20.10
C LEU A 161 -14.77 1.43 19.66
N PRO A 162 -15.97 1.91 20.04
CA PRO A 162 -16.38 3.28 19.73
C PRO A 162 -15.37 4.35 20.22
N PRO A 163 -15.08 5.41 19.42
CA PRO A 163 -15.62 5.75 18.10
C PRO A 163 -14.81 5.17 16.91
N LEU A 164 -13.89 4.23 17.14
CA LEU A 164 -12.97 3.71 16.13
C LEU A 164 -13.64 3.11 14.88
N PRO A 165 -14.79 2.41 14.94
CA PRO A 165 -15.46 1.93 13.73
C PRO A 165 -15.72 3.07 12.74
N MET A 166 -16.18 4.24 13.22
CA MET A 166 -16.43 5.41 12.37
C MET A 166 -15.13 6.00 11.79
N VAL A 167 -14.03 5.89 12.52
CA VAL A 167 -12.70 6.29 12.03
C VAL A 167 -12.23 5.35 10.92
N PHE A 168 -12.47 4.05 11.05
CA PHE A 168 -12.18 3.07 9.99
C PHE A 168 -12.99 3.34 8.72
N GLU A 169 -14.30 3.56 8.85
CA GLU A 169 -15.15 3.96 7.70
C GLU A 169 -14.66 5.25 7.06
N ARG A 170 -14.11 6.19 7.86
CA ARG A 170 -13.50 7.40 7.31
C ARG A 170 -12.21 7.12 6.52
N PHE A 171 -11.41 6.14 6.91
CA PHE A 171 -10.24 5.73 6.13
C PHE A 171 -10.62 5.02 4.82
N ILE A 172 -11.68 4.21 4.82
CA ILE A 172 -12.30 3.67 3.60
C ILE A 172 -12.65 4.80 2.63
N LEU A 173 -13.38 5.80 3.13
CA LEU A 173 -13.73 6.98 2.31
C LEU A 173 -12.49 7.72 1.81
N ASP A 174 -11.43 7.85 2.62
CA ASP A 174 -10.22 8.53 2.18
C ASP A 174 -9.46 7.79 1.07
N ASP A 175 -9.54 6.46 1.01
CA ASP A 175 -9.04 5.65 -0.11
C ASP A 175 -9.88 5.87 -1.37
N GLU A 176 -11.23 5.85 -1.29
CA GLU A 176 -12.12 6.19 -2.41
C GLU A 176 -11.81 7.59 -2.97
N MET A 177 -11.61 8.56 -2.08
CA MET A 177 -11.28 9.94 -2.45
C MET A 177 -9.91 10.04 -3.12
N ALA A 178 -8.97 9.14 -2.80
CA ALA A 178 -7.68 9.06 -3.49
C ALA A 178 -7.85 8.64 -4.95
N ILE A 179 -8.72 7.65 -5.22
CA ILE A 179 -9.06 7.20 -6.57
C ILE A 179 -9.72 8.33 -7.35
N ILE A 180 -10.71 9.02 -6.76
CA ILE A 180 -11.39 10.15 -7.41
C ILE A 180 -10.39 11.27 -7.74
N LYS A 181 -9.49 11.61 -6.81
CA LYS A 181 -8.45 12.62 -7.04
C LYS A 181 -7.50 12.21 -8.17
N LEU A 182 -7.15 10.93 -8.28
CA LEU A 182 -6.34 10.42 -9.39
C LEU A 182 -7.12 10.50 -10.71
N ALA A 183 -8.37 10.03 -10.73
CA ALA A 183 -9.24 10.06 -11.90
C ALA A 183 -9.49 11.50 -12.41
N LEU A 184 -9.69 12.48 -11.53
CA LEU A 184 -9.83 13.88 -11.93
C LEU A 184 -8.59 14.44 -12.65
N ARG A 185 -7.41 13.85 -12.45
CA ARG A 185 -6.18 14.26 -13.15
C ARG A 185 -5.98 13.54 -14.48
N HIS A 186 -6.38 12.27 -14.58
CA HIS A 186 -6.09 11.44 -15.75
C HIS A 186 -7.30 11.16 -16.65
N CYS A 187 -8.48 10.97 -16.07
CA CYS A 187 -9.70 10.65 -16.80
C CYS A 187 -10.92 11.33 -16.14
N PRO A 188 -11.10 12.66 -16.28
CA PRO A 188 -12.16 13.41 -15.59
C PRO A 188 -13.59 12.96 -15.94
N HIS A 189 -13.76 12.33 -17.10
CA HIS A 189 -15.02 11.81 -17.62
C HIS A 189 -15.45 10.49 -16.92
N TRP A 190 -14.52 9.75 -16.32
CA TRP A 190 -14.84 8.59 -15.47
C TRP A 190 -15.55 9.01 -14.17
N VAL A 191 -15.26 10.21 -13.67
CA VAL A 191 -15.81 10.69 -12.41
C VAL A 191 -17.23 11.22 -12.63
N SER A 192 -18.23 10.42 -12.22
CA SER A 192 -19.62 10.83 -12.28
C SER A 192 -19.91 12.07 -11.42
N PRO A 193 -20.96 12.85 -11.73
CA PRO A 193 -21.34 14.02 -10.94
C PRO A 193 -21.54 13.71 -9.44
N ARG A 194 -22.09 12.52 -9.13
CA ARG A 194 -22.26 12.05 -7.74
C ARG A 194 -20.92 11.82 -7.03
N LYS A 195 -19.93 11.23 -7.72
CA LYS A 195 -18.56 11.06 -7.17
C LYS A 195 -17.89 12.42 -6.94
N LYS A 196 -18.05 13.38 -7.87
CA LYS A 196 -17.56 14.77 -7.71
C LYS A 196 -18.22 15.46 -6.50
N ALA A 197 -19.54 15.38 -6.37
CA ALA A 197 -20.26 15.98 -5.25
C ALA A 197 -19.79 15.42 -3.89
N ARG A 198 -19.59 14.10 -3.80
CA ARG A 198 -19.07 13.42 -2.60
C ARG A 198 -17.68 13.92 -2.22
N TYR A 199 -16.81 14.20 -3.20
CA TYR A 199 -15.47 14.74 -2.99
C TYR A 199 -15.49 16.15 -2.36
N HIS A 200 -16.50 16.96 -2.70
CA HIS A 200 -16.65 18.31 -2.17
C HIS A 200 -17.45 18.40 -0.86
N TYR A 201 -18.29 17.41 -0.57
CA TYR A 201 -19.15 17.42 0.62
C TYR A 201 -18.36 17.34 1.94
N ARG A 202 -18.80 18.11 2.94
CA ARG A 202 -18.20 18.16 4.29
C ARG A 202 -19.29 18.32 5.34
N SER A 203 -19.49 17.33 6.20
CA SER A 203 -20.40 17.45 7.35
C SER A 203 -19.65 17.89 8.62
N CYS A 204 -20.35 18.57 9.54
CA CYS A 204 -19.77 18.99 10.83
C CYS A 204 -19.41 17.81 11.73
N GLY A 205 -20.21 16.73 11.76
CA GLY A 205 -19.90 15.52 12.54
C GLY A 205 -18.63 14.81 12.04
N GLU A 206 -18.29 14.98 10.77
CA GLU A 206 -17.03 14.46 10.23
C GLU A 206 -15.81 15.19 10.79
N LYS A 207 -15.91 16.44 11.27
CA LYS A 207 -14.75 17.20 11.73
C LYS A 207 -14.06 16.52 12.93
N MET A 208 -14.85 16.02 13.88
CA MET A 208 -14.31 15.32 15.06
C MET A 208 -13.66 13.98 14.67
N ILE A 209 -14.35 13.18 13.84
CA ILE A 209 -13.82 11.91 13.32
C ILE A 209 -12.53 12.16 12.54
N ARG A 210 -12.49 13.23 11.73
CA ARG A 210 -11.31 13.64 10.96
C ARG A 210 -10.14 14.02 11.87
N ALA A 211 -10.36 14.73 12.96
CA ALA A 211 -9.30 15.09 13.89
C ALA A 211 -8.66 13.85 14.54
N VAL A 212 -9.48 12.88 14.97
CA VAL A 212 -8.99 11.60 15.52
C VAL A 212 -8.23 10.81 14.44
N ARG A 213 -8.82 10.68 13.25
CA ARG A 213 -8.19 10.05 12.08
C ARG A 213 -6.86 10.70 11.73
N ASP A 214 -6.78 12.04 11.67
CA ASP A 214 -5.57 12.76 11.28
C ASP A 214 -4.43 12.52 12.28
N LYS A 215 -4.73 12.53 13.58
CA LYS A 215 -3.75 12.20 14.62
C LYS A 215 -3.25 10.75 14.48
N LEU A 216 -4.16 9.81 14.23
CA LEU A 216 -3.76 8.41 13.99
C LEU A 216 -2.92 8.28 12.71
N ARG A 217 -3.33 8.92 11.62
CA ARG A 217 -2.58 8.90 10.36
C ARG A 217 -1.19 9.48 10.51
N GLU A 218 -1.04 10.57 11.24
CA GLU A 218 0.26 11.18 11.52
C GLU A 218 1.18 10.23 12.30
N LEU A 219 0.65 9.53 13.31
CA LEU A 219 1.38 8.50 14.05
C LEU A 219 1.80 7.34 13.14
N LEU A 220 0.91 6.86 12.28
CA LEU A 220 1.19 5.78 11.34
C LEU A 220 2.23 6.20 10.29
N GLN A 221 2.16 7.41 9.77
CA GLN A 221 3.09 7.94 8.75
C GLN A 221 4.46 8.30 9.33
N LYS A 222 4.56 8.67 10.61
CA LYS A 222 5.87 8.85 11.27
C LYS A 222 6.63 7.53 11.44
N ALA A 223 5.90 6.41 11.46
CA ALA A 223 6.49 5.09 11.61
C ALA A 223 6.98 4.48 10.29
N VAL A 224 6.39 4.87 9.14
CA VAL A 224 6.68 4.35 7.78
C VAL A 224 7.79 5.17 7.10
#